data_AF-A0A2V7BXA0-F1
#
_entry.id   AF-A0A2V7BXA0-F1
#
_cell.length_a   1.000
_cell.length_b   1.000
_cell.length_c   1.000
_cell.angle_alpha   90.00
_cell.angle_beta   90.00
_cell.angle_gamma   90.00
#
_symmetry.space_group_name_H-M   'P 1'
#
loop_
_entity.id
_entity.type
_entity.pdbx_description
1 polymer ?
#
loop_
_entity_poly.entity_id
_entity_poly.type
_entity_poly.pdbx_seq_one_letter_code
_entity_poly.pdbx_strand_id
1 'polypeptide(L)' 'MRAWRAANPEMAGAGTTAGEAFKLGGRIFGGLLGEAHR' A
#
# COMPACT_ATOMS: atom_id res chain seq x y z
N MET A 1 -4.52 -13.52 -7.84
CA MET A 1 -4.68 -12.07 -7.56
C MET A 1 -5.88 -11.44 -8.29
N ARG A 2 -5.94 -11.41 -9.63
CA ARG A 2 -7.04 -10.74 -10.37
C ARG A 2 -8.43 -11.37 -10.13
N ALA A 3 -8.53 -12.70 -10.20
CA ALA A 3 -9.79 -13.42 -9.95
C ALA A 3 -10.31 -13.23 -8.51
N TRP A 4 -9.42 -13.22 -7.52
CA TRP A 4 -9.79 -12.99 -6.12
C TRP A 4 -10.35 -11.58 -5.90
N ARG A 5 -9.75 -10.55 -6.51
CA ARG A 5 -10.26 -9.16 -6.45
C ARG A 5 -11.63 -9.02 -7.11
N ALA A 6 -11.83 -9.68 -8.25
CA ALA A 6 -13.12 -9.67 -8.94
C ALA A 6 -14.24 -10.31 -8.08
N ALA A 7 -13.91 -11.31 -7.27
CA ALA A 7 -14.84 -11.95 -6.35
C ALA A 7 -15.04 -11.19 -5.02
N ASN A 8 -14.21 -10.19 -4.72
CA ASN A 8 -14.25 -9.44 -3.45
C ASN A 8 -14.07 -7.92 -3.72
N PRO A 9 -14.95 -7.29 -4.50
CA PRO A 9 -14.74 -5.92 -4.96
C PRO A 9 -14.86 -4.88 -3.83
N GLU A 10 -15.68 -5.15 -2.80
CA GLU A 10 -15.84 -4.26 -1.64
C GLU A 10 -14.78 -4.44 -0.55
N MET A 11 -13.87 -5.41 -0.68
CA MET A 11 -12.79 -5.51 0.30
C MET A 11 -11.82 -4.32 0.18
N ALA A 12 -11.57 -3.66 1.31
CA ALA A 12 -10.49 -2.71 1.49
C ALA A 12 -9.17 -3.25 0.90
N GLY A 13 -8.58 -2.49 -0.02
CA GLY A 13 -7.35 -2.87 -0.72
C GLY A 13 -7.53 -3.70 -1.99
N ALA A 14 -8.75 -4.12 -2.34
CA ALA A 14 -9.01 -4.87 -3.58
C ALA A 14 -8.66 -4.07 -4.84
N GLY A 15 -8.84 -2.73 -4.80
CA GLY A 15 -8.44 -1.81 -5.88
C GLY A 15 -6.97 -1.38 -5.84
N THR A 16 -6.24 -1.63 -4.75
CA THR A 16 -4.89 -1.12 -4.57
C THR A 16 -3.90 -1.83 -5.48
N THR A 17 -3.13 -1.05 -6.23
CA THR A 17 -2.02 -1.55 -7.05
C THR A 17 -0.75 -1.73 -6.23
N ALA A 18 0.16 -2.58 -6.71
CA ALA A 18 1.47 -2.75 -6.05
C ALA A 18 2.24 -1.42 -5.99
N GLY A 19 2.18 -0.60 -7.04
CA GLY A 19 2.85 0.69 -7.08
C GLY A 19 2.32 1.69 -6.04
N GLU A 20 1.01 1.70 -5.79
CA GLU A 20 0.41 2.51 -4.73
C GLU A 20 0.80 2.01 -3.34
N ALA A 21 0.82 0.69 -3.14
CA ALA A 21 1.29 0.09 -1.89
C ALA A 21 2.76 0.42 -1.61
N PHE A 22 3.63 0.38 -2.63
CA PHE A 22 5.04 0.75 -2.49
C PHE A 22 5.24 2.23 -2.19
N LYS A 23 4.47 3.13 -2.82
CA LYS A 23 4.49 4.57 -2.49
C LYS A 23 4.07 4.81 -1.04
N LEU A 24 3.01 4.14 -0.58
CA LEU A 24 2.54 4.24 0.80
C LEU A 24 3.60 3.71 1.77
N GLY A 25 4.20 2.55 1.48
CA GLY A 25 5.30 1.99 2.26
C GLY A 25 6.50 2.94 2.33
N GLY A 26 6.92 3.53 1.20
CA GLY A 26 7.97 4.53 1.16
C GLY A 26 7.67 5.78 1.99
N ARG A 27 6.41 6.22 2.07
CA ARG A 27 6.00 7.33 2.93
C ARG A 27 6.00 6.96 4.42
N ILE A 28 5.47 5.79 4.77
CA ILE A 28 5.41 5.31 6.16
C ILE A 28 6.83 5.07 6.68
N PHE A 29 7.63 4.26 5.96
CA PHE A 29 8.97 3.88 6.39
C PHE A 29 10.03 4.95 6.10
N GLY A 30 9.90 5.70 5.00
CA GLY A 30 10.77 6.85 4.73
C GLY A 30 10.50 8.01 5.68
N GLY A 31 9.26 8.18 6.15
CA GLY A 31 8.92 9.08 7.25
C GLY A 31 9.51 8.61 8.57
N LEU A 32 9.40 7.32 8.90
CA LEU A 32 10.00 6.71 10.10
C LEU A 32 11.54 6.83 10.13
N LEU A 33 12.21 6.63 8.99
CA LEU A 33 13.67 6.78 8.88
C LEU A 33 14.12 8.25 8.87
N GLY A 34 13.27 9.17 8.39
CA GLY A 34 13.54 10.61 8.40
C GLY A 34 13.33 11.26 9.77
N GLU A 35 12.39 10.76 10.58
CA GLU A 35 12.16 11.22 11.96
C GLU A 35 13.24 10.72 12.94
N ALA A 36 13.84 9.56 12.69
CA ALA A 36 14.94 9.04 13.51
C ALA A 36 16.25 9.86 13.41
N HIS A 37 16.30 10.86 12.52
CA HIS A 37 17.49 11.67 12.23
C HIS A 37 17.26 13.18 12.46
N ARG A 38 16.31 13.56 13.32
CA ARG A 38 16.12 14.95 13.77
C ARG A 38 16.25 15.08 15.29
#